data_AF-V5HF91-F1
#
_entry.id   AF-V5HF91-F1
#
_cell.length_a   1.000
_cell.length_b   1.000
_cell.length_c   1.000
_cell.angle_alpha   90.00
_cell.angle_beta   90.00
_cell.angle_gamma   90.00
#
_symmetry.space_group_name_H-M   'P 1'
#
loop_
_entity.id
_entity.type
_entity.pdbx_description
1 polymer ?
#
loop_
_entity_poly.entity_id
_entity_poly.type
_entity_poly.pdbx_seq_one_letter_code
_entity_poly.pdbx_strand_id
1 'polypeptide(L)'
;MRSLCMVGFSDALDWRPVLFQEPSIEQSACALCGLVSLKASRLPCGHTICSECHEQCARQGSTCPLDEESFGDDDFGRIDLPHGYIGKRRVACWNKHNGCSFIGPVHSLLKHHTECTFHVVSCPRCQLAVLRSEIVGHCKNGCRAPTARPILDTDHATQGYDRIEQTSNELKEALGKLSEDLSCLNTSLNQCREDVRAAEKRSKEQLNAQSVDLSCLQSSLNQCLEDVRAAGRKSSEQIEAQTESLSWLRACVNQCREDVRAADQRSNQQLEAQCATLLEHLARLYIEGPVFPEVGLSAVAGVPSEVIMGYQAENLAACVSRPLNATGSMRQEGRRVREAKGFHWHFEGWAALKQKTEKEGVGLAESPRQYVCGYKVSIVIIFRRYGDTVYFSSGLRIYPGDYDRRLEWPFRKKFMVGVIHNTDRAKSYYGRTDASRKGSEPAFQRPNRIANEIFPCLMPYSLDNIARDGFVEQDRLHLFLLVEPK
;
A
#
# COMPACT_ATOMS: atom_id res chain seq x y z
N MET A 1 19.45 17.94 31.71
CA MET A 1 18.30 17.38 32.46
C MET A 1 17.19 18.41 32.40
N ARG A 2 16.02 18.03 31.90
CA ARG A 2 14.86 18.91 31.82
C ARG A 2 14.01 18.78 33.09
N SER A 3 13.34 19.85 33.50
CA SER A 3 12.32 19.77 34.55
C SER A 3 11.05 19.18 33.95
N LEU A 4 10.43 18.23 34.65
CA LEU A 4 9.19 17.58 34.22
C LEU A 4 8.11 17.85 35.26
N CYS A 5 6.87 18.03 34.82
CA CYS A 5 5.72 18.09 35.70
C CYS A 5 5.18 16.67 35.94
N MET A 6 4.54 16.47 37.09
CA MET A 6 3.87 15.21 37.43
C MET A 6 2.43 15.47 37.87
N VAL A 7 1.54 14.49 37.69
CA VAL A 7 0.14 14.58 38.14
C VAL A 7 -0.36 13.25 38.72
N GLY A 8 -1.19 13.34 39.76
CA GLY A 8 -1.80 12.18 40.43
C GLY A 8 -0.90 11.56 41.50
N PHE A 9 0.09 12.29 42.03
CA PHE A 9 1.05 11.75 42.99
C PHE A 9 1.02 12.45 44.34
N SER A 10 0.87 13.79 44.34
CA SER A 10 0.71 14.57 45.57
C SER A 10 0.20 15.96 45.22
N ASP A 11 -0.88 16.41 45.85
CA ASP A 11 -1.46 17.73 45.63
C ASP A 11 -0.44 18.89 45.73
N ALA A 12 0.60 18.71 46.55
CA ALA A 12 1.64 19.72 46.75
C ALA A 12 2.75 19.70 45.68
N LEU A 13 2.88 18.63 44.90
CA LEU A 13 3.87 18.47 43.82
C LEU A 13 3.24 18.46 42.42
N ASP A 14 1.95 18.17 42.32
CA ASP A 14 1.23 18.12 41.06
C ASP A 14 1.37 19.46 40.32
N TRP A 15 1.66 19.38 39.02
CA TRP A 15 1.93 20.52 38.13
C TRP A 15 3.14 21.41 38.46
N ARG A 16 3.94 21.06 39.48
CA ARG A 16 5.19 21.77 39.76
C ARG A 16 6.33 21.17 38.93
N PRO A 17 7.18 21.98 38.30
CA PRO A 17 8.34 21.48 37.57
C PRO A 17 9.34 20.85 38.54
N VAL A 18 9.62 19.55 38.39
CA VAL A 18 10.56 18.82 39.25
C VAL A 18 11.76 18.38 38.42
N LEU A 19 12.96 18.61 38.97
CA LEU A 19 14.22 18.28 38.29
C LEU A 19 14.67 16.86 38.63
N PHE A 20 14.14 15.89 37.89
CA PHE A 20 14.54 14.47 37.98
C PHE A 20 16.00 14.28 37.57
N GLN A 21 16.70 13.39 38.30
CA GLN A 21 18.08 13.04 37.99
C GLN A 21 18.18 11.75 37.16
N GLU A 22 17.13 10.93 37.10
CA GLU A 22 17.13 9.71 36.30
C GLU A 22 16.58 9.94 34.87
N PRO A 23 17.36 9.60 33.82
CA PRO A 23 16.91 9.71 32.42
C PRO A 23 15.70 8.82 32.09
N SER A 24 15.50 7.73 32.83
CA SER A 24 14.36 6.82 32.62
C SER A 24 13.00 7.49 32.85
N ILE A 25 12.95 8.60 33.60
CA ILE A 25 11.71 9.35 33.83
C ILE A 25 11.32 10.17 32.59
N GLU A 26 12.29 10.66 31.81
CA GLU A 26 12.02 11.35 30.55
C GLU A 26 11.33 10.41 29.54
N GLN A 27 11.64 9.11 29.57
CA GLN A 27 11.00 8.10 28.70
C GLN A 27 9.55 7.74 29.12
N SER A 28 9.21 7.99 30.39
CA SER A 28 7.84 7.83 30.92
C SER A 28 6.99 9.10 30.83
N ALA A 29 7.61 10.23 30.48
CA ALA A 29 6.91 11.49 30.28
C ALA A 29 6.13 11.44 28.96
N CYS A 30 5.00 12.15 28.92
CA CYS A 30 4.27 12.40 27.68
C CYS A 30 5.18 13.11 26.67
N ALA A 31 5.34 12.56 25.49
CA ALA A 31 6.17 13.12 24.42
C ALA A 31 5.63 14.47 23.90
N LEU A 32 4.34 14.75 24.10
CA LEU A 32 3.67 15.98 23.66
C LEU A 32 3.75 17.10 24.70
N CYS A 33 3.39 16.81 25.95
CA CYS A 33 3.28 17.84 26.99
C CYS A 33 4.32 17.72 28.12
N GLY A 34 5.19 16.70 28.09
CA GLY A 34 6.22 16.47 29.11
C GLY A 34 5.70 16.02 30.47
N LEU A 35 4.40 15.76 30.60
CA LEU A 35 3.77 15.36 31.86
C LEU A 35 4.05 13.90 32.20
N VAL A 36 4.51 13.65 33.42
CA VAL A 36 4.62 12.29 33.96
C VAL A 36 3.34 11.97 34.73
N SER A 37 2.55 11.03 34.22
CA SER A 37 1.27 10.61 34.79
C SER A 37 1.36 9.17 35.28
N LEU A 38 0.57 8.82 36.30
CA LEU A 38 0.40 7.42 36.72
C LEU A 38 -0.11 6.53 35.59
N LYS A 39 -0.93 7.11 34.70
CA LYS A 39 -1.51 6.47 33.53
C LYS A 39 -1.00 7.14 32.26
N ALA A 40 -0.33 6.38 31.42
CA ALA A 40 0.10 6.81 30.11
C ALA A 40 -0.09 5.68 29.09
N SER A 41 -0.25 6.04 27.83
CA SER A 41 -0.37 5.11 26.71
C SER A 41 0.92 5.13 25.91
N ARG A 42 1.51 3.98 25.64
CA ARG A 42 2.57 3.85 24.64
C ARG A 42 1.94 3.53 23.30
N LEU A 43 2.14 4.42 22.34
CA LEU A 43 1.66 4.26 20.97
C LEU A 43 2.48 3.20 20.21
N PRO A 44 1.96 2.61 19.11
CA PRO A 44 2.68 1.65 18.27
C PRO A 44 4.01 2.17 17.72
N CYS A 45 4.06 3.47 17.39
CA CYS A 45 5.28 4.17 16.98
C CYS A 45 6.34 4.27 18.10
N GLY A 46 5.98 3.93 19.33
CA GLY A 46 6.86 3.90 20.50
C GLY A 46 6.81 5.15 21.37
N HIS A 47 6.09 6.19 20.97
CA HIS A 47 5.89 7.42 21.77
C HIS A 47 4.96 7.18 22.96
N THR A 48 5.37 7.63 24.14
CA THR A 48 4.53 7.63 25.36
C THR A 48 3.71 8.92 25.41
N ILE A 49 2.39 8.86 25.60
CA ILE A 49 1.53 10.04 25.78
C ILE A 49 0.60 9.89 26.99
N CYS A 50 0.26 11.00 27.65
CA CYS A 50 -0.68 10.97 28.78
C CYS A 50 -2.12 10.76 28.32
N SER A 51 -3.01 10.36 29.23
CA SER A 51 -4.42 10.06 28.92
C SER A 51 -5.16 11.22 28.24
N GLU A 52 -4.97 12.46 28.70
CA GLU A 52 -5.62 13.63 28.09
C GLU A 52 -5.15 13.86 26.65
N CYS A 53 -3.83 13.85 26.41
CA CYS A 53 -3.28 13.98 25.06
C CYS A 53 -3.72 12.83 24.16
N HIS A 54 -3.81 11.62 24.71
CA HIS A 54 -4.32 10.46 24.01
C HIS A 54 -5.77 10.63 23.57
N GLU A 55 -6.67 11.03 24.48
CA GLU A 55 -8.08 11.29 24.16
C GLU A 55 -8.26 12.40 23.13
N GLN A 56 -7.40 13.42 23.14
CA GLN A 56 -7.39 14.47 22.12
C GLN A 56 -6.94 13.95 20.75
N CYS A 57 -5.90 13.12 20.70
CA CYS A 57 -5.44 12.51 19.46
C CYS A 57 -6.49 11.53 18.91
N ALA A 58 -7.15 10.75 19.78
CA ALA A 58 -8.25 9.86 19.40
C ALA A 58 -9.42 10.63 18.78
N ARG A 59 -9.81 11.79 19.35
CA ARG A 59 -10.84 12.67 18.77
C ARG A 59 -10.48 13.25 17.40
N GLN A 60 -9.20 13.30 17.05
CA GLN A 60 -8.69 13.91 15.82
C GLN A 60 -8.24 12.87 14.78
N GLY A 61 -8.73 11.63 14.88
CA GLY A 61 -8.46 10.58 13.89
C GLY A 61 -7.44 9.54 14.34
N SER A 62 -7.11 9.50 15.63
CA SER A 62 -6.25 8.48 16.25
C SER A 62 -4.89 8.33 15.56
N THR A 63 -4.23 9.44 15.28
CA THR A 63 -2.86 9.48 14.75
C THR A 63 -1.92 10.13 15.76
N CYS A 64 -0.68 9.64 15.81
CA CYS A 64 0.36 10.27 16.61
C CYS A 64 0.74 11.62 15.99
N PRO A 65 0.71 12.75 16.73
CA PRO A 65 1.07 14.05 16.18
C PRO A 65 2.55 14.23 15.84
N LEU A 66 3.42 13.27 16.20
CA LEU A 66 4.87 13.37 16.03
C LEU A 66 5.37 12.68 14.76
N ASP A 67 4.73 11.59 14.35
CA ASP A 67 5.13 10.77 13.20
C ASP A 67 3.95 10.38 12.28
N GLU A 68 2.74 10.85 12.60
CA GLU A 68 1.50 10.62 11.84
C GLU A 68 1.08 9.15 11.75
N GLU A 69 1.70 8.24 12.51
CA GLU A 69 1.29 6.84 12.57
C GLU A 69 -0.07 6.70 13.28
N SER A 70 -0.99 5.98 12.65
CA SER A 70 -2.31 5.67 13.22
C SER A 70 -2.21 4.65 14.34
N PHE A 71 -3.01 4.82 15.39
CA PHE A 71 -3.14 3.90 16.51
C PHE A 71 -4.62 3.53 16.73
N GLY A 72 -4.91 2.26 17.03
CA GLY A 72 -6.26 1.77 17.32
C GLY A 72 -6.54 1.65 18.83
N ASP A 73 -7.82 1.56 19.21
CA ASP A 73 -8.27 1.53 20.63
C ASP A 73 -7.75 0.31 21.44
N ASP A 74 -7.27 -0.74 20.76
CA ASP A 74 -6.80 -2.00 21.36
C ASP A 74 -5.26 -2.21 21.28
N ASP A 75 -4.51 -1.30 20.64
CA ASP A 75 -3.06 -1.47 20.38
C ASP A 75 -2.16 -0.87 21.48
N PHE A 76 -2.71 -0.57 22.66
CA PHE A 76 -1.99 0.17 23.69
C PHE A 76 -1.29 -0.72 24.71
N GLY A 77 0.02 -0.52 24.86
CA GLY A 77 0.67 -0.79 26.12
C GLY A 77 0.27 0.30 27.12
N ARG A 78 -0.73 0.05 27.99
CA ARG A 78 -0.96 0.91 29.16
C ARG A 78 0.27 0.85 30.05
N ILE A 79 0.96 1.98 30.18
CA ILE A 79 2.01 2.16 31.15
C ILE A 79 1.33 2.63 32.43
N ASP A 80 1.06 1.68 33.31
CA ASP A 80 0.69 1.97 34.69
C ASP A 80 1.97 2.03 35.53
N LEU A 81 2.36 3.23 35.95
CA LEU A 81 3.47 3.37 36.88
C LEU A 81 3.03 2.84 38.26
N PRO A 82 3.76 1.89 38.88
CA PRO A 82 3.40 1.37 40.18
C PRO A 82 3.25 2.50 41.21
N HIS A 83 2.25 2.38 42.09
CA HIS A 83 2.03 3.36 43.15
C HIS A 83 3.31 3.48 44.02
N GLY A 84 3.86 4.70 44.12
CA GLY A 84 5.12 4.97 44.81
C GLY A 84 6.41 4.81 43.97
N TYR A 85 6.32 4.42 42.69
CA TYR A 85 7.48 4.35 41.78
C TYR A 85 8.16 5.71 41.62
N ILE A 86 7.39 6.77 41.34
CA ILE A 86 7.92 8.13 41.24
C ILE A 86 8.40 8.65 42.59
N GLY A 87 7.68 8.31 43.67
CA GLY A 87 8.03 8.72 45.04
C GLY A 87 9.48 8.41 45.43
N LYS A 88 10.07 7.35 44.88
CA LYS A 88 11.46 6.90 45.16
C LYS A 88 12.52 7.52 44.25
N ARG A 89 12.13 8.24 43.18
CA ARG A 89 13.04 8.81 42.18
C ARG A 89 13.79 10.00 42.72
N ARG A 90 15.05 10.15 42.33
CA ARG A 90 15.93 11.20 42.85
C ARG A 90 15.68 12.50 42.11
N VAL A 91 15.41 13.52 42.89
CA VAL A 91 15.13 14.87 42.41
C VAL A 91 16.02 15.88 43.10
N ALA A 92 16.40 16.90 42.36
CA ALA A 92 17.09 18.04 42.92
C ALA A 92 16.11 19.05 43.53
N CYS A 93 16.58 19.79 44.55
CA CYS A 93 15.83 20.90 45.11
C CYS A 93 15.56 21.99 44.07
N TRP A 94 14.40 22.65 44.14
CA TRP A 94 14.07 23.83 43.31
C TRP A 94 15.09 24.96 43.44
N ASN A 95 15.75 25.07 44.60
CA ASN A 95 16.79 26.06 44.86
C ASN A 95 18.21 25.59 44.45
N LYS A 96 18.35 24.57 43.58
CA LYS A 96 19.66 24.08 43.11
C LYS A 96 20.48 25.17 42.40
N HIS A 97 19.82 26.03 41.63
CA HIS A 97 20.45 27.18 40.96
C HIS A 97 20.96 28.24 41.96
N ASN A 98 20.40 28.27 43.17
CA ASN A 98 20.84 29.15 44.27
C ASN A 98 21.90 28.49 45.17
N GLY A 99 22.41 27.31 44.81
CA GLY A 99 23.47 26.63 45.55
C GLY A 99 23.02 25.47 46.46
N CYS A 100 21.72 25.14 46.49
CA CYS A 100 21.27 23.98 47.24
C CYS A 100 21.77 22.66 46.61
N SER A 101 22.50 21.86 47.37
CA SER A 101 23.08 20.57 46.93
C SER A 101 22.16 19.36 47.14
N PHE A 102 20.94 19.56 47.65
CA PHE A 102 20.02 18.46 47.94
C PHE A 102 19.64 17.69 46.66
N ILE A 103 19.85 16.38 46.72
CA ILE A 103 19.34 15.40 45.77
C ILE A 103 18.83 14.19 46.54
N GLY A 104 17.52 13.98 46.55
CA GLY A 104 16.86 12.93 47.33
C GLY A 104 15.57 12.44 46.69
N PRO A 105 14.86 11.49 47.30
CA PRO A 105 13.65 10.93 46.70
C PRO A 105 12.51 11.97 46.67
N VAL A 106 11.63 11.89 45.66
CA VAL A 106 10.50 12.85 45.45
C VAL A 106 9.70 13.09 46.72
N HIS A 107 9.35 12.04 47.47
CA HIS A 107 8.52 12.17 48.68
C HIS A 107 9.22 12.99 49.80
N SER A 108 10.55 13.08 49.78
CA SER A 108 11.33 13.87 50.75
C SER A 108 11.54 15.33 50.29
N LEU A 109 11.22 15.66 49.03
CA LEU A 109 11.48 16.97 48.45
C LEU A 109 10.72 18.09 49.18
N LEU A 110 9.43 17.88 49.48
CA LEU A 110 8.60 18.89 50.16
C LEU A 110 9.13 19.22 51.56
N LYS A 111 9.45 18.19 52.34
CA LYS A 111 10.04 18.34 53.67
C LYS A 111 11.36 19.11 53.61
N HIS A 112 12.24 18.72 52.70
CA HIS A 112 13.48 19.45 52.48
C HIS A 112 13.22 20.90 52.07
N HIS A 113 12.27 21.14 51.16
CA HIS A 113 11.98 22.46 50.65
C HIS A 113 11.50 23.40 51.76
N THR A 114 10.68 22.94 52.72
CA THR A 114 10.26 23.77 53.86
C THR A 114 11.42 24.16 54.79
N GLU A 115 12.49 23.36 54.83
CA GLU A 115 13.67 23.56 55.67
C GLU A 115 14.85 24.20 54.91
N CYS A 116 14.70 24.43 53.60
CA CYS A 116 15.79 24.86 52.72
C CYS A 116 16.28 26.28 53.06
N THR A 117 17.57 26.44 53.31
CA THR A 117 18.18 27.75 53.63
C THR A 117 18.48 28.61 52.41
N PHE A 118 18.42 28.02 51.21
CA PHE A 118 18.69 28.69 49.92
C PHE A 118 17.43 29.31 49.28
N HIS A 119 16.34 29.41 50.05
CA HIS A 119 15.17 30.18 49.63
C HIS A 119 15.54 31.64 49.38
N VAL A 120 15.00 32.21 48.32
CA VAL A 120 15.10 33.64 48.07
C VAL A 120 13.96 34.34 48.80
N VAL A 121 14.29 35.35 49.61
CA VAL A 121 13.33 36.19 50.32
C VAL A 121 13.61 37.67 50.03
N SER A 122 12.57 38.49 50.07
CA SER A 122 12.72 39.94 49.93
C SER A 122 13.15 40.54 51.27
N CYS A 123 14.19 41.36 51.26
CA CYS A 123 14.56 42.13 52.43
C CYS A 123 13.44 43.15 52.76
N PRO A 124 12.90 43.18 53.99
CA PRO A 124 11.81 44.10 54.32
C PRO A 124 12.25 45.58 54.33
N ARG A 125 13.56 45.87 54.34
CA ARG A 125 14.09 47.23 54.39
C ARG A 125 14.40 47.81 53.01
N CYS A 126 14.91 47.01 52.08
CA CYS A 126 15.35 47.47 50.75
C CYS A 126 14.70 46.73 49.58
N GLN A 127 13.85 45.75 49.84
CA GLN A 127 13.18 44.89 48.87
C GLN A 127 14.10 44.05 47.97
N LEU A 128 15.41 44.07 48.20
CA LEU A 128 16.35 43.25 47.46
C LEU A 128 16.10 41.76 47.75
N ALA A 129 16.10 40.95 46.69
CA ALA A 129 16.07 39.50 46.77
C ALA A 129 17.39 38.98 47.34
N VAL A 130 17.34 38.30 48.48
CA VAL A 130 18.53 37.73 49.16
C VAL A 130 18.23 36.32 49.63
N LEU A 131 19.28 35.50 49.81
CA LEU A 131 19.10 34.15 50.35
C LEU A 131 18.65 34.21 51.81
N ARG A 132 17.76 33.29 52.20
CA ARG A 132 17.25 33.15 53.56
C ARG A 132 18.37 32.91 54.57
N SER A 133 19.45 32.23 54.20
CA SER A 133 20.66 32.08 55.03
C SER A 133 21.42 33.39 55.26
N GLU A 134 21.30 34.35 54.34
CA GLU A 134 22.12 35.56 54.29
C GLU A 134 21.36 36.81 54.75
N ILE A 135 20.03 36.77 54.84
CA ILE A 135 19.18 37.92 55.20
C ILE A 135 19.62 38.61 56.49
N VAL A 136 20.06 37.86 57.50
CA VAL A 136 20.53 38.43 58.77
C VAL A 136 21.84 39.20 58.55
N GLY A 137 22.78 38.62 57.80
CA GLY A 137 24.05 39.27 57.45
C GLY A 137 23.82 40.52 56.60
N HIS A 138 22.95 40.42 55.59
CA HIS A 138 22.52 41.56 54.77
C HIS A 138 21.96 42.69 55.63
N CYS A 139 21.01 42.40 56.52
CA CYS A 139 20.38 43.39 57.41
C CYS A 139 21.35 44.02 58.43
N LYS A 140 22.42 43.33 58.82
CA LYS A 140 23.43 43.84 59.76
C LYS A 140 24.54 44.63 59.06
N ASN A 141 24.94 44.24 57.84
CA ASN A 141 26.22 44.65 57.25
C ASN A 141 26.14 45.38 55.90
N GLY A 142 24.96 45.53 55.28
CA GLY A 142 24.89 46.15 53.95
C GLY A 142 23.50 46.54 53.43
N CYS A 143 22.46 46.43 54.25
CA CYS A 143 21.11 46.79 53.86
C CYS A 143 20.92 48.31 53.88
N ARG A 144 21.13 48.95 52.73
CA ARG A 144 20.74 50.35 52.53
C ARG A 144 19.24 50.39 52.29
N ALA A 145 18.49 50.80 53.32
CA ALA A 145 17.10 51.19 53.11
C ALA A 145 17.04 52.34 52.09
N PRO A 146 15.99 52.45 51.27
CA PRO A 146 15.71 53.67 50.54
C PRO A 146 15.44 54.76 51.58
N THR A 147 16.46 55.54 51.94
CA THR A 147 16.31 56.64 52.88
C THR A 147 15.47 57.73 52.22
N ALA A 148 14.20 57.81 52.59
CA ALA A 148 13.53 59.10 52.69
C ALA A 148 14.10 59.79 53.95
N ARG A 149 15.07 60.68 53.80
CA ARG A 149 15.45 61.63 54.85
C ARG A 149 15.81 63.01 54.29
N PRO A 150 15.60 64.07 55.11
CA PRO A 150 15.59 65.47 54.68
C PRO A 150 17.00 65.92 54.32
N ILE A 151 17.08 66.69 53.25
CA ILE A 151 18.32 67.25 52.70
C ILE A 151 18.82 68.35 53.65
N LEU A 152 19.94 68.11 54.30
CA LEU A 152 20.90 69.13 54.71
C LEU A 152 22.29 68.56 54.43
N ASP A 153 22.83 68.87 53.26
CA ASP A 153 24.25 69.23 53.05
C ASP A 153 24.52 69.43 51.54
N THR A 154 25.02 70.61 51.20
CA THR A 154 24.83 71.26 49.90
C THR A 154 25.91 70.99 48.86
N ASP A 155 26.87 70.08 49.08
CA ASP A 155 28.00 69.89 48.14
C ASP A 155 28.12 68.48 47.52
N HIS A 156 27.33 67.50 47.94
CA HIS A 156 27.27 66.16 47.31
C HIS A 156 26.00 65.91 46.47
N ALA A 157 24.99 66.77 46.57
CA ALA A 157 23.71 66.61 45.87
C ALA A 157 23.83 66.83 44.35
N THR A 158 24.61 67.82 43.92
CA THR A 158 24.77 68.21 42.50
C THR A 158 25.26 67.04 41.64
N GLN A 159 26.25 66.29 42.13
CA GLN A 159 26.85 65.16 41.40
C GLN A 159 25.95 63.91 41.35
N GLY A 160 25.01 63.78 42.30
CA GLY A 160 23.99 62.73 42.30
C GLY A 160 22.83 63.04 41.37
N TYR A 161 22.42 64.31 41.31
CA TYR A 161 21.41 64.79 40.37
C TYR A 161 21.86 64.64 38.92
N ASP A 162 23.12 64.98 38.61
CA ASP A 162 23.66 64.85 37.25
C ASP A 162 23.66 63.40 36.74
N ARG A 163 24.01 62.41 37.60
CA ARG A 163 23.94 60.98 37.20
C ARG A 163 22.52 60.48 37.04
N ILE A 164 21.60 60.94 37.90
CA ILE A 164 20.18 60.58 37.80
C ILE A 164 19.59 61.19 36.52
N GLU A 165 19.91 62.43 36.21
CA GLU A 165 19.48 63.10 34.98
C GLU A 165 20.06 62.40 33.74
N GLN A 166 21.33 61.99 33.77
CA GLN A 166 21.95 61.22 32.70
C GLN A 166 21.26 59.87 32.48
N THR A 167 21.05 59.07 33.54
CA THR A 167 20.33 57.79 33.42
C THR A 167 18.87 57.95 33.00
N SER A 168 18.20 59.03 33.40
CA SER A 168 16.85 59.37 32.97
C SER A 168 16.80 59.68 31.47
N ASN A 169 17.79 60.43 30.96
CA ASN A 169 17.91 60.73 29.54
C ASN A 169 18.22 59.47 28.72
N GLU A 170 19.09 58.59 29.20
CA GLU A 170 19.37 57.29 28.58
C GLU A 170 18.13 56.39 28.53
N LEU A 171 17.34 56.34 29.61
CA LEU A 171 16.07 55.61 29.64
C LEU A 171 15.04 56.20 28.67
N LYS A 172 14.98 57.53 28.56
CA LYS A 172 14.08 58.22 27.63
C LYS A 172 14.45 57.94 26.18
N GLU A 173 15.74 57.89 25.87
CA GLU A 173 16.24 57.50 24.54
C GLU A 173 15.93 56.02 24.24
N ALA A 174 16.17 55.13 25.20
CA ALA A 174 15.85 53.70 25.04
C ALA A 174 14.34 53.46 24.84
N LEU A 175 13.49 54.19 25.57
CA LEU A 175 12.03 54.13 25.39
C LEU A 175 11.61 54.65 24.02
N GLY A 176 12.27 55.70 23.52
CA GLY A 176 12.06 56.22 22.16
C GLY A 176 12.36 55.17 21.10
N LYS A 177 13.53 54.51 21.19
CA LYS A 177 13.93 53.43 20.28
C LYS A 177 12.94 52.26 20.30
N LEU A 178 12.52 51.83 21.50
CA LEU A 178 11.51 50.78 21.63
C LEU A 178 10.16 51.17 21.01
N SER A 179 9.76 52.44 21.10
CA SER A 179 8.54 52.95 20.47
C SER A 179 8.63 52.96 18.94
N GLU A 180 9.80 53.28 18.39
CA GLU A 180 10.08 53.22 16.95
C GLU A 180 10.05 51.78 16.45
N ASP A 181 10.76 50.88 17.14
CA ASP A 181 10.79 49.45 16.82
C ASP A 181 9.38 48.83 16.83
N LEU A 182 8.58 49.16 17.85
CA LEU A 182 7.20 48.69 17.96
C LEU A 182 6.34 49.21 16.79
N SER A 183 6.56 50.45 16.35
CA SER A 183 5.87 51.03 15.20
C SER A 183 6.27 50.34 13.90
N CYS A 184 7.56 50.06 13.70
CA CYS A 184 8.07 49.32 12.56
C CYS A 184 7.53 47.88 12.51
N LEU A 185 7.51 47.18 13.66
CA LEU A 185 6.94 45.85 13.78
C LEU A 185 5.45 45.84 13.47
N ASN A 186 4.70 46.82 13.97
CA ASN A 186 3.26 46.91 13.72
C ASN A 186 2.96 47.11 12.21
N THR A 187 3.74 47.94 11.52
CA THR A 187 3.64 48.10 10.06
C THR A 187 3.96 46.81 9.33
N SER A 188 5.04 46.12 9.72
CA SER A 188 5.45 44.85 9.11
C SER A 188 4.40 43.75 9.31
N LEU A 189 3.78 43.70 10.49
CA LEU A 189 2.70 42.77 10.80
C LEU A 189 1.45 43.04 9.95
N ASN A 190 1.08 44.31 9.78
CA ASN A 190 -0.03 44.69 8.91
C ASN A 190 0.24 44.32 7.45
N GLN A 191 1.46 44.54 6.96
CA GLN A 191 1.84 44.13 5.61
C GLN A 191 1.76 42.60 5.44
N CYS A 192 2.34 41.84 6.39
CA CYS A 192 2.28 40.38 6.37
C CYS A 192 0.83 39.87 6.38
N ARG A 193 -0.06 40.53 7.12
CA ARG A 193 -1.49 40.19 7.15
C ARG A 193 -2.17 40.40 5.80
N GLU A 194 -1.87 41.47 5.08
CA GLU A 194 -2.42 41.68 3.73
C GLU A 194 -1.83 40.70 2.71
N ASP A 195 -0.54 40.38 2.81
CA ASP A 195 0.10 39.40 1.92
C ASP A 195 -0.50 37.99 2.08
N VAL A 196 -0.78 37.59 3.33
CA VAL A 196 -1.46 36.33 3.64
C VAL A 196 -2.86 36.30 3.03
N ARG A 197 -3.65 37.37 3.18
CA ARG A 197 -4.99 37.46 2.58
C ARG A 197 -4.94 37.41 1.04
N ALA A 198 -3.97 38.08 0.43
CA ALA A 198 -3.79 38.04 -1.01
C ALA A 198 -3.39 36.63 -1.49
N ALA A 199 -2.52 35.94 -0.74
CA ALA A 199 -2.16 34.55 -1.03
C ALA A 199 -3.34 33.59 -0.89
N GLU A 200 -4.15 33.74 0.16
CA GLU A 200 -5.36 32.96 0.38
C GLU A 200 -6.35 33.14 -0.78
N LYS A 201 -6.57 34.39 -1.21
CA LYS A 201 -7.43 34.70 -2.36
C LYS A 201 -6.95 34.01 -3.64
N ARG A 202 -5.66 34.10 -3.95
CA ARG A 202 -5.06 33.43 -5.13
C ARG A 202 -5.21 31.92 -5.05
N SER A 203 -4.96 31.33 -3.88
CA SER A 203 -5.13 29.88 -3.67
C SER A 203 -6.57 29.45 -3.88
N LYS A 204 -7.55 30.23 -3.41
CA LYS A 204 -8.98 29.94 -3.59
C LYS A 204 -9.40 30.03 -5.05
N GLU A 205 -8.93 31.05 -5.77
CA GLU A 205 -9.16 31.18 -7.22
C GLU A 205 -8.57 29.99 -7.99
N GLN A 206 -7.35 29.56 -7.64
CA GLN A 206 -6.70 28.40 -8.24
C GLN A 206 -7.45 27.09 -7.96
N LEU A 207 -7.91 26.86 -6.72
CA LEU A 207 -8.71 25.69 -6.37
C LEU A 207 -10.03 25.66 -7.13
N ASN A 208 -10.69 26.82 -7.28
CA ASN A 208 -11.92 26.93 -8.06
C ASN A 208 -11.69 26.60 -9.54
N ALA A 209 -10.59 27.09 -10.13
CA ALA A 209 -10.23 26.75 -11.50
C ALA A 209 -9.97 25.24 -11.68
N GLN A 210 -9.21 24.63 -10.76
CA GLN A 210 -8.95 23.18 -10.77
C GLN A 210 -10.24 22.35 -10.60
N SER A 211 -11.20 22.82 -9.81
CA SER A 211 -12.50 22.16 -9.65
C SER A 211 -13.29 22.13 -10.96
N VAL A 212 -13.28 23.23 -11.72
CA VAL A 212 -13.93 23.31 -13.04
C VAL A 212 -13.26 22.35 -14.03
N ASP A 213 -11.92 22.32 -14.06
CA ASP A 213 -11.17 21.42 -14.93
C ASP A 213 -11.46 19.94 -14.62
N LEU A 214 -11.51 19.57 -13.33
CA LEU A 214 -11.87 18.23 -12.89
C LEU A 214 -13.29 17.85 -13.31
N SER A 215 -14.26 18.76 -13.18
CA SER A 215 -15.64 18.53 -13.62
C SER A 215 -15.72 18.31 -15.15
N CYS A 216 -14.94 19.06 -15.93
CA CYS A 216 -14.85 18.90 -17.37
C CYS A 216 -14.25 17.54 -17.76
N LEU A 217 -13.17 17.13 -17.10
CA LEU A 217 -12.54 15.82 -17.30
C LEU A 217 -13.48 14.68 -16.92
N GLN A 218 -14.21 14.80 -15.81
CA GLN A 218 -15.20 13.81 -15.39
C GLN A 218 -16.30 13.64 -16.44
N SER A 219 -16.79 14.75 -16.99
CA SER A 219 -17.82 14.74 -18.04
C SER A 219 -17.31 14.06 -19.31
N SER A 220 -16.06 14.38 -19.70
CA SER A 220 -15.40 13.77 -20.87
C SER A 220 -15.17 12.26 -20.69
N LEU A 221 -14.78 11.84 -19.48
CA LEU A 221 -14.58 10.43 -19.15
C LEU A 221 -15.89 9.64 -19.21
N ASN A 222 -16.97 10.21 -18.68
CA ASN A 222 -18.29 9.59 -18.75
C ASN A 222 -18.77 9.42 -20.19
N GLN A 223 -18.55 10.43 -21.04
CA GLN A 223 -18.89 10.32 -22.46
C GLN A 223 -18.09 9.21 -23.15
N CYS A 224 -16.77 9.16 -22.93
CA CYS A 224 -15.90 8.12 -23.48
C CYS A 224 -16.34 6.71 -23.04
N LEU A 225 -16.77 6.56 -21.79
CA LEU A 225 -17.27 5.31 -21.24
C LEU A 225 -18.58 4.87 -21.93
N GLU A 226 -19.50 5.79 -22.20
CA GLU A 226 -20.71 5.51 -22.97
C GLU A 226 -20.40 5.11 -24.42
N ASP A 227 -19.44 5.79 -25.06
CA ASP A 227 -19.03 5.46 -26.43
C ASP A 227 -18.42 4.05 -26.50
N VAL A 228 -17.57 3.68 -25.54
CA VAL A 228 -17.01 2.32 -25.42
C VAL A 228 -18.11 1.29 -25.19
N ARG A 229 -19.11 1.58 -24.34
CA ARG A 229 -20.27 0.70 -24.13
C ARG A 229 -21.07 0.51 -25.41
N ALA A 230 -21.31 1.59 -26.16
CA ALA A 230 -22.03 1.53 -27.43
C ALA A 230 -21.27 0.72 -28.49
N ALA A 231 -19.95 0.90 -28.58
CA ALA A 231 -19.10 0.10 -29.47
C ALA A 231 -19.08 -1.38 -29.07
N GLY A 232 -19.08 -1.67 -27.77
CA GLY A 232 -19.18 -3.03 -27.23
C GLY A 232 -20.49 -3.71 -27.64
N ARG A 233 -21.63 -3.03 -27.51
CA ARG A 233 -22.95 -3.55 -27.94
C ARG A 233 -22.97 -3.90 -29.43
N LYS A 234 -22.52 -2.98 -30.29
CA LYS A 234 -22.43 -3.21 -31.74
C LYS A 234 -21.53 -4.41 -32.09
N SER A 235 -20.40 -4.54 -31.39
CA SER A 235 -19.49 -5.67 -31.62
C SER A 235 -20.11 -7.00 -31.19
N SER A 236 -20.87 -7.01 -30.08
CA SER A 236 -21.60 -8.19 -29.60
C SER A 236 -22.67 -8.64 -30.61
N GLU A 237 -23.49 -7.70 -31.08
CA GLU A 237 -24.52 -7.97 -32.11
C GLU A 237 -23.89 -8.55 -33.38
N GLN A 238 -22.74 -8.02 -33.80
CA GLN A 238 -22.01 -8.52 -34.97
C GLN A 238 -21.45 -9.93 -34.74
N ILE A 239 -20.93 -10.24 -33.55
CA ILE A 239 -20.44 -11.57 -33.19
C ILE A 239 -21.59 -12.58 -33.17
N GLU A 240 -22.76 -12.22 -32.62
CA GLU A 240 -23.95 -13.08 -32.61
C GLU A 240 -24.38 -13.41 -34.04
N ALA A 241 -24.52 -12.40 -34.91
CA ALA A 241 -24.87 -12.61 -36.32
C ALA A 241 -23.87 -13.51 -37.07
N GLN A 242 -22.56 -13.34 -36.80
CA GLN A 242 -21.53 -14.20 -37.35
C GLN A 242 -21.61 -15.64 -36.80
N THR A 243 -21.92 -15.79 -35.52
CA THR A 243 -22.06 -17.09 -34.87
C THR A 243 -23.25 -17.86 -35.42
N GLU A 244 -24.39 -17.19 -35.63
CA GLU A 244 -25.56 -17.76 -36.30
C GLU A 244 -25.22 -18.21 -37.73
N SER A 245 -24.52 -17.36 -38.50
CA SER A 245 -24.06 -17.70 -39.85
C SER A 245 -23.16 -18.93 -39.88
N LEU A 246 -22.22 -19.04 -38.94
CA LEU A 246 -21.34 -20.21 -38.80
C LEU A 246 -22.12 -21.47 -38.38
N SER A 247 -23.14 -21.33 -37.54
CA SER A 247 -23.99 -22.44 -37.11
C SER A 247 -24.79 -23.01 -38.29
N TRP A 248 -25.32 -22.14 -39.15
CA TRP A 248 -26.02 -22.52 -40.37
C TRP A 248 -25.09 -23.23 -41.35
N LEU A 249 -23.89 -22.68 -41.60
CA LEU A 249 -22.88 -23.32 -42.45
C LEU A 249 -22.50 -24.71 -41.91
N ARG A 250 -22.32 -24.85 -40.59
CA ARG A 250 -22.05 -26.15 -39.96
C ARG A 250 -23.18 -27.14 -40.20
N ALA A 251 -24.44 -26.72 -40.09
CA ALA A 251 -25.59 -27.57 -40.38
C ALA A 251 -25.60 -28.02 -41.85
N CYS A 252 -25.36 -27.12 -42.79
CA CYS A 252 -25.25 -27.45 -44.22
C CYS A 252 -24.13 -28.47 -44.50
N VAL A 253 -22.94 -28.27 -43.92
CA VAL A 253 -21.81 -29.20 -44.09
C VAL A 253 -22.14 -30.59 -43.53
N ASN A 254 -22.82 -30.65 -42.38
CA ASN A 254 -23.25 -31.91 -41.79
C ASN A 254 -24.29 -32.61 -42.68
N GLN A 255 -25.27 -31.88 -43.23
CA GLN A 255 -26.25 -32.45 -44.15
C GLN A 255 -25.58 -33.01 -45.41
N CYS A 256 -24.69 -32.24 -46.05
CA CYS A 256 -23.95 -32.73 -47.22
C CYS A 256 -23.15 -34.00 -46.91
N ARG A 257 -22.57 -34.10 -45.71
CA ARG A 257 -21.85 -35.30 -45.28
C ARG A 257 -22.79 -36.51 -45.15
N GLU A 258 -24.00 -36.32 -44.62
CA GLU A 258 -25.01 -37.39 -44.53
C GLU A 258 -25.50 -37.83 -45.92
N ASP A 259 -25.76 -36.88 -46.81
CA ASP A 259 -26.18 -37.17 -48.18
C ASP A 259 -25.12 -37.98 -48.95
N VAL A 260 -23.85 -37.63 -48.79
CA VAL A 260 -22.71 -38.38 -49.37
C VAL A 260 -22.67 -39.80 -48.81
N ARG A 261 -22.82 -39.99 -47.49
CA ARG A 261 -22.87 -41.33 -46.88
C ARG A 261 -24.03 -42.15 -47.39
N ALA A 262 -25.22 -41.55 -47.53
CA ALA A 262 -26.40 -42.23 -48.06
C ALA A 262 -26.23 -42.60 -49.54
N ALA A 263 -25.60 -41.75 -50.34
CA ALA A 263 -25.26 -42.05 -51.73
C ALA A 263 -24.26 -43.21 -51.86
N ASP A 264 -23.20 -43.19 -51.05
CA ASP A 264 -22.19 -44.27 -50.99
C ASP A 264 -22.83 -45.61 -50.59
N GLN A 265 -23.67 -45.62 -49.55
CA GLN A 265 -24.37 -46.82 -49.12
C GLN A 265 -25.30 -47.38 -50.20
N ARG A 266 -26.04 -46.52 -50.93
CA ARG A 266 -26.88 -46.95 -52.05
C ARG A 266 -26.06 -47.57 -53.18
N SER A 267 -24.94 -46.94 -53.54
CA SER A 267 -24.04 -47.46 -54.57
C SER A 267 -23.46 -48.83 -54.17
N ASN A 268 -23.03 -48.99 -52.91
CA ASN A 268 -22.50 -50.25 -52.40
C ASN A 268 -23.57 -51.36 -52.39
N GLN A 269 -24.78 -51.08 -51.91
CA GLN A 269 -25.88 -52.06 -51.95
C GLN A 269 -26.23 -52.49 -53.38
N GLN A 270 -26.21 -51.54 -54.32
CA GLN A 270 -26.44 -51.85 -55.74
C GLN A 270 -25.33 -52.73 -56.33
N LEU A 271 -24.06 -52.44 -56.01
CA LEU A 271 -22.91 -53.28 -56.39
C LEU A 271 -23.02 -54.69 -55.79
N GLU A 272 -23.33 -54.81 -54.50
CA GLU A 272 -23.52 -56.10 -53.83
C GLU A 272 -24.64 -56.93 -54.49
N ALA A 273 -25.77 -56.31 -54.81
CA ALA A 273 -26.88 -56.98 -55.49
C ALA A 273 -26.50 -57.46 -56.91
N GLN A 274 -25.73 -56.63 -57.65
CA GLN A 274 -25.20 -57.01 -58.97
C GLN A 274 -24.22 -58.19 -58.85
N CYS A 275 -23.32 -58.17 -57.87
CA CYS A 275 -22.40 -59.28 -57.60
C CYS A 275 -23.15 -60.57 -57.22
N ALA A 276 -24.16 -60.50 -56.35
CA ALA A 276 -24.97 -61.65 -55.97
C ALA A 276 -25.68 -62.28 -57.19
N THR A 277 -26.26 -61.44 -58.06
CA THR A 277 -26.91 -61.90 -59.30
C THR A 277 -25.92 -62.60 -60.24
N LEU A 278 -24.72 -62.03 -60.40
CA LEU A 278 -23.66 -62.64 -61.22
C LEU A 278 -23.18 -63.97 -60.64
N LEU A 279 -23.04 -64.07 -59.31
CA LEU A 279 -22.69 -65.32 -58.63
C LEU A 279 -23.75 -66.41 -58.84
N GLU A 280 -25.04 -66.06 -58.78
CA GLU A 280 -26.13 -67.00 -59.10
C GLU A 280 -26.09 -67.49 -60.56
N HIS A 281 -25.86 -66.59 -61.52
CA HIS A 281 -25.70 -66.98 -62.93
C HIS A 281 -24.50 -67.90 -63.13
N LEU A 282 -23.37 -67.61 -62.50
CA LEU A 282 -22.17 -68.46 -62.54
C LEU A 282 -22.45 -69.83 -61.92
N ALA A 283 -23.18 -69.90 -60.80
CA ALA A 283 -23.57 -71.16 -60.18
C ALA A 283 -24.50 -72.00 -61.07
N ARG A 284 -25.46 -71.38 -61.78
CA ARG A 284 -26.32 -72.08 -62.75
C ARG A 284 -25.53 -72.65 -63.93
N LEU A 285 -24.58 -71.90 -64.48
CA LEU A 285 -23.68 -72.39 -65.53
C LEU A 285 -22.80 -73.56 -65.06
N TYR A 286 -22.49 -73.62 -63.76
CA TYR A 286 -21.77 -74.73 -63.15
C TYR A 286 -22.63 -75.99 -62.94
N ILE A 287 -23.96 -75.83 -62.84
CA ILE A 287 -24.93 -76.94 -62.68
C ILE A 287 -25.45 -77.45 -64.03
N GLU A 288 -25.55 -76.59 -65.05
CA GLU A 288 -26.01 -76.95 -66.41
C GLU A 288 -24.88 -77.20 -67.43
N GLY A 289 -23.62 -77.26 -66.98
CA GLY A 289 -22.50 -77.69 -67.80
C GLY A 289 -22.58 -79.19 -68.16
N PRO A 290 -22.15 -79.61 -69.36
CA PRO A 290 -22.15 -81.02 -69.74
C PRO A 290 -21.29 -81.84 -68.77
N VAL A 291 -21.81 -83.01 -68.37
CA VAL A 291 -21.03 -84.07 -67.72
C VAL A 291 -19.93 -84.49 -68.70
N PHE A 292 -18.69 -84.05 -68.44
CA PHE A 292 -17.52 -84.69 -69.03
C PHE A 292 -17.24 -85.98 -68.25
N PRO A 293 -17.18 -87.15 -68.92
CA PRO A 293 -16.79 -88.38 -68.26
C PRO A 293 -15.32 -88.32 -67.87
N GLU A 294 -15.02 -88.70 -66.63
CA GLU A 294 -13.69 -89.17 -66.25
C GLU A 294 -13.32 -90.36 -67.15
N VAL A 295 -12.41 -90.15 -68.10
CA VAL A 295 -11.45 -91.17 -68.53
C VAL A 295 -10.12 -90.45 -68.76
N GLY A 296 -9.17 -90.75 -67.88
CA GLY A 296 -7.85 -90.14 -67.90
C GLY A 296 -7.03 -90.50 -69.12
N LEU A 297 -6.12 -89.59 -69.47
CA LEU A 297 -4.83 -89.93 -70.06
C LEU A 297 -3.81 -88.88 -69.63
N SER A 298 -2.71 -89.42 -69.14
CA SER A 298 -1.59 -88.83 -68.45
C SER A 298 -0.71 -87.93 -69.32
N ALA A 299 -0.06 -86.99 -68.62
CA ALA A 299 1.26 -86.43 -68.87
C ALA A 299 1.37 -85.23 -69.83
N VAL A 300 1.30 -84.02 -69.27
CA VAL A 300 2.42 -83.06 -69.34
C VAL A 300 2.56 -82.38 -67.97
N ALA A 301 3.80 -82.33 -67.49
CA ALA A 301 4.24 -81.99 -66.14
C ALA A 301 3.98 -80.53 -65.72
N GLY A 302 3.67 -80.33 -64.42
CA GLY A 302 3.60 -79.00 -63.80
C GLY A 302 2.69 -78.89 -62.57
N VAL A 303 3.03 -79.63 -61.51
CA VAL A 303 2.63 -79.55 -60.07
C VAL A 303 2.15 -78.16 -59.56
N PRO A 304 1.34 -77.99 -58.48
CA PRO A 304 0.52 -78.92 -57.65
C PRO A 304 -0.95 -78.52 -57.44
N SER A 305 -1.81 -79.51 -57.15
CA SER A 305 -3.00 -79.33 -56.30
C SER A 305 -2.59 -79.33 -54.83
N GLU A 306 -2.23 -78.16 -54.30
CA GLU A 306 -2.27 -77.87 -52.87
C GLU A 306 -2.14 -76.36 -52.68
N VAL A 307 -3.17 -75.64 -53.10
CA VAL A 307 -3.22 -74.19 -52.96
C VAL A 307 -4.67 -73.80 -52.68
N ILE A 308 -5.05 -74.00 -51.41
CA ILE A 308 -6.01 -73.15 -50.74
C ILE A 308 -5.43 -71.72 -50.83
N MET A 309 -5.85 -70.94 -51.82
CA MET A 309 -5.60 -69.50 -51.92
C MET A 309 -6.96 -68.85 -52.12
N GLY A 310 -7.49 -68.05 -51.19
CA GLY A 310 -6.72 -67.12 -50.37
C GLY A 310 -6.25 -65.91 -51.17
N TYR A 311 -6.88 -65.57 -52.29
CA TYR A 311 -6.73 -64.29 -52.99
C TYR A 311 -8.11 -64.05 -53.67
N GLN A 312 -9.01 -63.17 -53.24
CA GLN A 312 -8.81 -61.75 -52.95
C GLN A 312 -9.90 -61.25 -51.96
N ALA A 313 -9.65 -61.38 -50.65
CA ALA A 313 -10.33 -60.56 -49.64
C ALA A 313 -9.44 -59.41 -49.12
N GLU A 314 -8.16 -59.37 -49.53
CA GLU A 314 -7.18 -58.40 -49.06
C GLU A 314 -6.87 -57.27 -50.06
N ASN A 315 -7.44 -57.29 -51.27
CA ASN A 315 -7.21 -56.24 -52.29
C ASN A 315 -8.41 -55.31 -52.58
N LEU A 316 -9.54 -55.46 -51.87
CA LEU A 316 -10.65 -54.50 -51.91
C LEU A 316 -10.75 -53.61 -50.65
N ALA A 317 -10.03 -53.96 -49.58
CA ALA A 317 -9.92 -53.13 -48.37
C ALA A 317 -8.93 -51.96 -48.50
N ALA A 318 -8.09 -51.94 -49.55
CA ALA A 318 -7.09 -50.89 -49.78
C ALA A 318 -7.64 -49.62 -50.46
N CYS A 319 -8.93 -49.57 -50.81
CA CYS A 319 -9.56 -48.41 -51.44
C CYS A 319 -10.60 -47.69 -50.57
N VAL A 320 -10.84 -48.11 -49.33
CA VAL A 320 -11.81 -47.47 -48.41
C VAL A 320 -11.15 -47.15 -47.07
N SER A 321 -10.17 -46.25 -47.09
CA SER A 321 -9.76 -45.42 -45.92
C SER A 321 -8.52 -44.58 -46.27
N ARG A 322 -8.69 -43.55 -47.09
CA ARG A 322 -7.79 -42.40 -47.07
C ARG A 322 -8.49 -41.27 -46.30
N PRO A 323 -8.12 -40.98 -45.04
CA PRO A 323 -8.43 -39.71 -44.45
C PRO A 323 -7.67 -38.65 -45.27
N LEU A 324 -8.40 -37.71 -45.86
CA LEU A 324 -7.83 -36.45 -46.34
C LEU A 324 -7.30 -35.68 -45.11
N ASN A 325 -6.08 -35.98 -44.70
CA ASN A 325 -5.32 -35.12 -43.80
C ASN A 325 -4.89 -33.88 -44.59
N ALA A 326 -5.82 -32.94 -44.76
CA ALA A 326 -5.50 -31.56 -45.09
C ALA A 326 -4.98 -30.86 -43.83
N THR A 327 -3.79 -31.25 -43.36
CA THR A 327 -2.99 -30.37 -42.50
C THR A 327 -2.33 -29.35 -43.41
N GLY A 328 -3.06 -28.26 -43.69
CA GLY A 328 -2.47 -27.02 -44.15
C GLY A 328 -1.54 -26.52 -43.05
N SER A 329 -0.28 -26.95 -43.09
CA SER A 329 0.81 -26.35 -42.33
C SER A 329 1.00 -24.94 -42.87
N MET A 330 0.23 -23.99 -42.35
CA MET A 330 0.68 -22.61 -42.30
C MET A 330 1.97 -22.65 -41.49
N ARG A 331 3.10 -22.54 -42.19
CA ARG A 331 4.36 -22.12 -41.60
C ARG A 331 4.07 -20.79 -40.90
N GLN A 332 3.85 -20.84 -39.58
CA GLN A 332 4.00 -19.67 -38.75
C GLN A 332 5.45 -19.23 -38.94
N GLU A 333 5.64 -18.15 -39.69
CA GLU A 333 6.84 -17.33 -39.55
C GLU A 333 7.00 -17.07 -38.05
N GLY A 334 8.00 -17.72 -37.48
CA GLY A 334 8.38 -17.56 -36.09
C GLY A 334 8.78 -16.12 -35.85
N ARG A 335 7.80 -15.28 -35.51
CA ARG A 335 8.06 -14.09 -34.70
C ARG A 335 8.74 -14.64 -33.46
N ARG A 336 10.02 -14.33 -33.25
CA ARG A 336 10.69 -14.64 -31.98
C ARG A 336 9.90 -13.92 -30.89
N VAL A 337 8.92 -14.61 -30.30
CA VAL A 337 8.22 -14.12 -29.11
C VAL A 337 9.29 -14.10 -28.05
N ARG A 338 9.81 -12.90 -27.74
CA ARG A 338 10.74 -12.75 -26.64
C ARG A 338 9.98 -13.17 -25.39
N GLU A 339 10.41 -14.27 -24.77
CA GLU A 339 9.72 -14.83 -23.62
C GLU A 339 9.56 -13.77 -22.53
N ALA A 340 8.32 -13.55 -22.09
CA ALA A 340 8.03 -12.66 -20.98
C ALA A 340 8.76 -13.19 -19.73
N LYS A 341 9.48 -12.30 -19.04
CA LYS A 341 10.23 -12.66 -17.82
C LYS A 341 9.41 -12.28 -16.60
N GLY A 342 9.43 -13.12 -15.58
CA GLY A 342 8.61 -12.89 -14.41
C GLY A 342 8.75 -13.97 -13.36
N PHE A 343 7.87 -13.94 -12.37
CA PHE A 343 7.84 -14.94 -11.30
C PHE A 343 6.42 -15.16 -10.81
N HIS A 344 6.25 -16.30 -10.13
CA HIS A 344 5.03 -16.67 -9.43
C HIS A 344 5.22 -16.53 -7.93
N TRP A 345 4.13 -16.22 -7.23
CA TRP A 345 4.09 -16.16 -5.79
C TRP A 345 2.90 -16.94 -5.27
N HIS A 346 3.17 -17.93 -4.43
CA HIS A 346 2.16 -18.62 -3.64
C HIS A 346 2.08 -17.92 -2.29
N PHE A 347 1.07 -17.09 -2.11
CA PHE A 347 0.80 -16.43 -0.85
C PHE A 347 0.07 -17.39 0.09
N GLU A 348 0.50 -17.47 1.35
CA GLU A 348 -0.12 -18.25 2.43
C GLU A 348 -0.52 -17.27 3.53
N GLY A 349 -1.67 -17.47 4.18
CA GLY A 349 -2.22 -16.53 5.16
C GLY A 349 -3.40 -15.72 4.64
N TRP A 350 -4.19 -16.27 3.71
CA TRP A 350 -5.37 -15.59 3.16
C TRP A 350 -6.40 -15.21 4.23
N ALA A 351 -6.75 -16.13 5.12
CA ALA A 351 -7.72 -15.95 6.19
C ALA A 351 -7.20 -14.96 7.25
N ALA A 352 -5.91 -15.03 7.60
CA ALA A 352 -5.29 -14.09 8.51
C ALA A 352 -5.30 -12.67 7.93
N LEU A 353 -4.98 -12.51 6.64
CA LEU A 353 -5.04 -11.22 5.96
C LEU A 353 -6.48 -10.70 5.83
N LYS A 354 -7.46 -11.58 5.57
CA LYS A 354 -8.89 -11.22 5.56
C LYS A 354 -9.32 -10.70 6.93
N GLN A 355 -9.05 -11.45 8.00
CA GLN A 355 -9.39 -11.07 9.37
C GLN A 355 -8.75 -9.76 9.79
N LYS A 356 -7.46 -9.57 9.45
CA LYS A 356 -6.75 -8.30 9.66
C LYS A 356 -7.47 -7.14 8.96
N THR A 357 -7.86 -7.34 7.71
CA THR A 357 -8.56 -6.30 6.92
C THR A 357 -9.95 -5.99 7.44
N GLU A 358 -10.69 -6.98 7.92
CA GLU A 358 -12.01 -6.77 8.51
C GLU A 358 -11.94 -5.87 9.75
N LYS A 359 -10.85 -5.96 10.52
CA LYS A 359 -10.60 -5.14 11.71
C LYS A 359 -10.01 -3.76 11.38
N GLU A 360 -8.94 -3.73 10.58
CA GLU A 360 -8.14 -2.53 10.31
C GLU A 360 -8.61 -1.74 9.07
N GLY A 361 -9.53 -2.29 8.29
CA GLY A 361 -10.04 -1.70 7.05
C GLY A 361 -9.12 -1.87 5.84
N VAL A 362 -7.82 -2.13 6.03
CA VAL A 362 -6.84 -2.41 4.97
C VAL A 362 -5.90 -3.55 5.35
N GLY A 363 -5.59 -4.43 4.41
CA GLY A 363 -4.60 -5.49 4.58
C GLY A 363 -3.62 -5.50 3.43
N LEU A 364 -2.32 -5.58 3.75
CA LEU A 364 -1.25 -5.69 2.76
C LEU A 364 -0.44 -6.96 3.00
N ALA A 365 -0.14 -7.68 1.91
CA ALA A 365 0.86 -8.73 1.89
C ALA A 365 1.74 -8.57 0.66
N GLU A 366 3.02 -8.89 0.78
CA GLU A 366 4.01 -8.62 -0.26
C GLU A 366 4.89 -9.84 -0.54
N SER A 367 5.14 -10.09 -1.83
CA SER A 367 6.03 -11.16 -2.26
C SER A 367 7.49 -10.86 -1.90
N PRO A 368 8.36 -11.88 -1.82
CA PRO A 368 9.80 -11.66 -1.86
C PRO A 368 10.20 -10.80 -3.07
N ARG A 369 11.18 -9.92 -2.86
CA ARG A 369 11.68 -9.00 -3.89
C ARG A 369 12.55 -9.76 -4.87
N GLN A 370 12.29 -9.61 -6.16
CA GLN A 370 13.01 -10.30 -7.23
C GLN A 370 13.41 -9.34 -8.34
N TYR A 371 14.50 -9.67 -9.04
CA TYR A 371 14.93 -8.92 -10.21
C TYR A 371 14.23 -9.45 -11.46
N VAL A 372 13.44 -8.59 -12.11
CA VAL A 372 12.75 -8.90 -13.37
C VAL A 372 13.15 -7.86 -14.41
N CYS A 373 13.71 -8.31 -15.54
CA CYS A 373 14.23 -7.41 -16.58
C CYS A 373 15.24 -6.37 -16.04
N GLY A 374 15.96 -6.70 -14.97
CA GLY A 374 16.92 -5.82 -14.29
C GLY A 374 16.32 -4.95 -13.18
N TYR A 375 15.00 -4.77 -13.12
CA TYR A 375 14.33 -3.98 -12.09
C TYR A 375 14.05 -4.82 -10.84
N LYS A 376 14.29 -4.27 -9.64
CA LYS A 376 13.96 -4.93 -8.37
C LYS A 376 12.50 -4.68 -8.04
N VAL A 377 11.68 -5.73 -8.01
CA VAL A 377 10.23 -5.62 -7.92
C VAL A 377 9.60 -6.66 -7.00
N SER A 378 8.36 -6.42 -6.59
CA SER A 378 7.50 -7.37 -5.87
C SER A 378 6.05 -7.28 -6.35
N ILE A 379 5.26 -8.30 -6.03
CA ILE A 379 3.80 -8.29 -6.13
C ILE A 379 3.27 -7.91 -4.75
N VAL A 380 2.32 -6.97 -4.69
CA VAL A 380 1.66 -6.58 -3.44
C VAL A 380 0.17 -6.87 -3.54
N ILE A 381 -0.34 -7.69 -2.63
CA ILE A 381 -1.76 -7.90 -2.38
C ILE A 381 -2.27 -6.75 -1.52
N ILE A 382 -3.41 -6.20 -1.90
CA ILE A 382 -4.08 -5.12 -1.19
C ILE A 382 -5.54 -5.52 -0.99
N PHE A 383 -5.95 -5.73 0.26
CA PHE A 383 -7.35 -5.83 0.63
C PHE A 383 -7.81 -4.47 1.17
N ARG A 384 -8.97 -3.99 0.71
CA ARG A 384 -9.60 -2.76 1.21
C ARG A 384 -11.06 -3.00 1.52
N ARG A 385 -11.49 -2.60 2.72
CA ARG A 385 -12.88 -2.64 3.15
C ARG A 385 -13.60 -1.38 2.66
N TYR A 386 -14.71 -1.56 1.95
CA TYR A 386 -15.63 -0.50 1.57
C TYR A 386 -17.02 -0.89 2.06
N GLY A 387 -17.48 -0.25 3.15
CA GLY A 387 -18.68 -0.66 3.86
C GLY A 387 -18.52 -2.06 4.46
N ASP A 388 -19.43 -2.97 4.13
CA ASP A 388 -19.41 -4.36 4.61
C ASP A 388 -18.71 -5.34 3.67
N THR A 389 -18.21 -4.87 2.52
CA THR A 389 -17.52 -5.71 1.55
C THR A 389 -16.01 -5.42 1.55
N VAL A 390 -15.21 -6.48 1.59
CA VAL A 390 -13.76 -6.39 1.38
C VAL A 390 -13.46 -6.66 -0.08
N TYR A 391 -12.58 -5.85 -0.67
CA TYR A 391 -12.14 -5.97 -2.05
C TYR A 391 -10.67 -6.33 -2.12
N PHE A 392 -10.36 -7.33 -2.92
CA PHE A 392 -9.01 -7.72 -3.30
C PHE A 392 -8.53 -6.91 -4.51
N SER A 393 -7.30 -6.44 -4.45
CA SER A 393 -6.55 -5.95 -5.60
C SER A 393 -5.08 -6.38 -5.46
N SER A 394 -4.33 -6.32 -6.56
CA SER A 394 -2.90 -6.61 -6.57
C SER A 394 -2.17 -5.63 -7.48
N GLY A 395 -0.94 -5.32 -7.10
CA GLY A 395 -0.11 -4.34 -7.79
C GLY A 395 1.35 -4.74 -7.91
N LEU A 396 2.08 -3.91 -8.66
CA LEU A 396 3.52 -3.96 -8.79
C LEU A 396 4.13 -2.90 -7.87
N ARG A 397 5.19 -3.26 -7.15
CA ARG A 397 6.03 -2.28 -6.44
C ARG A 397 7.46 -2.35 -6.93
N ILE A 398 8.06 -1.17 -7.20
CA ILE A 398 9.43 -1.04 -7.69
C ILE A 398 10.32 -0.51 -6.56
N TYR A 399 11.51 -1.11 -6.43
CA TYR A 399 12.48 -0.83 -5.38
C TYR A 399 13.80 -0.29 -5.96
N PRO A 400 14.59 0.46 -5.17
CA PRO A 400 15.96 0.75 -5.51
C PRO A 400 16.74 -0.55 -5.80
N GLY A 401 17.28 -0.65 -6.99
CA GLY A 401 18.00 -1.80 -7.50
C GLY A 401 19.46 -1.49 -7.83
N ASP A 402 20.30 -2.52 -7.79
CA ASP A 402 21.74 -2.41 -8.04
C ASP A 402 22.05 -1.99 -9.50
N TYR A 403 21.10 -2.25 -10.40
CA TYR A 403 21.23 -2.01 -11.83
C TYR A 403 20.58 -0.70 -12.31
N ASP A 404 19.95 0.08 -11.42
CA ASP A 404 19.10 1.23 -11.78
C ASP A 404 19.80 2.27 -12.65
N ARG A 405 21.12 2.44 -12.50
CA ARG A 405 21.92 3.38 -13.31
C ARG A 405 21.99 3.01 -14.79
N ARG A 406 21.83 1.74 -15.14
CA ARG A 406 21.93 1.20 -16.50
C ARG A 406 20.57 0.93 -17.13
N LEU A 407 19.50 1.07 -16.35
CA LEU A 407 18.14 0.82 -16.79
C LEU A 407 17.49 2.11 -17.29
N GLU A 408 16.49 1.94 -18.14
CA GLU A 408 15.68 3.04 -18.65
C GLU A 408 14.69 3.51 -17.58
N TRP A 409 14.58 4.83 -17.44
CA TRP A 409 13.64 5.47 -16.52
C TRP A 409 12.89 6.61 -17.24
N PRO A 410 11.61 6.86 -16.90
CA PRO A 410 10.75 6.05 -16.02
C PRO A 410 10.54 4.62 -16.55
N PHE A 411 10.07 3.71 -15.70
CA PHE A 411 9.80 2.32 -16.06
C PHE A 411 8.78 2.27 -17.23
N ARG A 412 9.21 1.76 -18.37
CA ARG A 412 8.47 1.79 -19.66
C ARG A 412 8.10 0.41 -20.18
N LYS A 413 8.15 -0.63 -19.34
CA LYS A 413 7.83 -2.01 -19.78
C LYS A 413 6.32 -2.24 -19.79
N LYS A 414 5.88 -3.15 -20.65
CA LYS A 414 4.55 -3.77 -20.54
C LYS A 414 4.64 -4.90 -19.54
N PHE A 415 3.67 -4.98 -18.64
CA PHE A 415 3.65 -6.03 -17.63
C PHE A 415 2.22 -6.48 -17.33
N MET A 416 2.12 -7.67 -16.74
CA MET A 416 0.90 -8.29 -16.29
C MET A 416 1.06 -8.74 -14.85
N VAL A 417 0.11 -8.36 -14.00
CA VAL A 417 -0.06 -8.93 -12.66
C VAL A 417 -1.37 -9.68 -12.66
N GLY A 418 -1.41 -10.87 -12.09
CA GLY A 418 -2.62 -11.68 -12.08
C GLY A 418 -2.66 -12.72 -10.99
N VAL A 419 -3.86 -13.28 -10.83
CA VAL A 419 -4.18 -14.41 -9.96
C VAL A 419 -4.52 -15.60 -10.86
N ILE A 420 -3.88 -16.73 -10.58
CA ILE A 420 -4.12 -17.99 -11.27
C ILE A 420 -5.22 -18.73 -10.51
N HIS A 421 -6.21 -19.19 -11.25
CA HIS A 421 -7.20 -20.10 -10.68
C HIS A 421 -6.58 -21.49 -10.56
N ASN A 422 -6.66 -22.11 -9.37
CA ASN A 422 -5.87 -23.29 -9.03
C ASN A 422 -6.16 -24.50 -9.94
N THR A 423 -7.43 -24.73 -10.28
CA THR A 423 -7.85 -25.90 -11.08
C THR A 423 -8.14 -25.60 -12.55
N ASP A 424 -8.60 -24.39 -12.90
CA ASP A 424 -8.98 -24.00 -14.26
C ASP A 424 -8.26 -22.72 -14.68
N ARG A 425 -7.14 -22.89 -15.39
CA ARG A 425 -6.32 -21.75 -15.86
C ARG A 425 -7.09 -20.78 -16.75
N ALA A 426 -8.15 -21.20 -17.45
CA ALA A 426 -8.93 -20.32 -18.31
C ALA A 426 -9.70 -19.25 -17.51
N LYS A 427 -9.96 -19.51 -16.23
CA LYS A 427 -10.60 -18.56 -15.30
C LYS A 427 -9.62 -17.59 -14.63
N SER A 428 -8.32 -17.72 -14.88
CA SER A 428 -7.30 -16.84 -14.29
C SER A 428 -7.57 -15.38 -14.63
N TYR A 429 -7.43 -14.51 -13.64
CA TYR A 429 -7.73 -13.09 -13.74
C TYR A 429 -6.45 -12.27 -13.69
N TYR A 430 -6.24 -11.37 -14.67
CA TYR A 430 -5.03 -10.56 -14.74
C TYR A 430 -5.27 -9.18 -15.35
N GLY A 431 -4.47 -8.22 -14.93
CA GLY A 431 -4.43 -6.87 -15.47
C GLY A 431 -3.19 -6.69 -16.33
N ARG A 432 -3.34 -6.09 -17.51
CA ARG A 432 -2.22 -5.72 -18.40
C ARG A 432 -2.01 -4.22 -18.34
N THR A 433 -0.77 -3.81 -18.10
CA THR A 433 -0.39 -2.39 -18.05
C THR A 433 0.75 -2.12 -19.01
N ASP A 434 0.60 -1.06 -19.81
CA ASP A 434 1.68 -0.50 -20.63
C ASP A 434 2.25 0.74 -19.93
N ALA A 435 3.32 0.55 -19.14
CA ALA A 435 3.92 1.63 -18.36
C ALA A 435 4.51 2.74 -19.24
N SER A 436 4.81 2.45 -20.52
CA SER A 436 5.32 3.46 -21.45
C SER A 436 4.36 4.63 -21.70
N ARG A 437 3.06 4.39 -21.50
CA ARG A 437 2.00 5.40 -21.63
C ARG A 437 1.80 6.23 -20.35
N LYS A 438 2.50 5.90 -19.27
CA LYS A 438 2.31 6.47 -17.93
C LYS A 438 3.62 7.10 -17.41
N GLY A 439 4.24 7.94 -18.24
CA GLY A 439 5.57 8.50 -17.96
C GLY A 439 5.65 9.42 -16.72
N SER A 440 4.54 9.99 -16.27
CA SER A 440 4.46 10.84 -15.07
C SER A 440 4.05 10.08 -13.79
N GLU A 441 3.75 8.78 -13.89
CA GLU A 441 3.31 7.96 -12.76
C GLU A 441 4.43 7.84 -11.71
N PRO A 442 4.21 8.27 -10.45
CA PRO A 442 5.20 8.17 -9.38
C PRO A 442 5.70 6.74 -9.17
N ALA A 443 4.81 5.75 -9.28
CA ALA A 443 5.16 4.33 -9.13
C ALA A 443 6.19 3.82 -10.15
N PHE A 444 6.33 4.51 -11.29
CA PHE A 444 7.25 4.15 -12.38
C PHE A 444 8.50 5.03 -12.44
N GLN A 445 8.62 6.05 -11.60
CA GLN A 445 9.83 6.85 -11.54
C GLN A 445 11.01 6.05 -11.02
N ARG A 446 12.22 6.56 -11.24
CA ARG A 446 13.42 5.94 -10.67
C ARG A 446 13.37 6.05 -9.14
N PRO A 447 13.39 4.93 -8.40
CA PRO A 447 13.37 4.97 -6.94
C PRO A 447 14.59 5.70 -6.39
N ASN A 448 14.38 6.50 -5.34
CA ASN A 448 15.45 7.19 -4.62
C ASN A 448 15.39 6.83 -3.14
N ARG A 449 16.38 6.06 -2.65
CA ARG A 449 16.55 5.59 -1.26
C ARG A 449 15.45 4.66 -0.72
N ILE A 450 14.19 4.87 -1.09
CA ILE A 450 13.03 4.07 -0.67
C ILE A 450 12.28 3.50 -1.87
N ALA A 451 11.39 2.53 -1.60
CA ALA A 451 10.53 1.93 -2.61
C ALA A 451 9.51 2.95 -3.13
N ASN A 452 9.12 2.80 -4.39
CA ASN A 452 8.03 3.59 -4.96
C ASN A 452 6.68 3.21 -4.33
N GLU A 453 5.68 4.04 -4.62
CA GLU A 453 4.27 3.71 -4.39
C GLU A 453 3.87 2.44 -5.14
N ILE A 454 2.86 1.74 -4.61
CA ILE A 454 2.33 0.53 -5.24
C ILE A 454 1.46 0.96 -6.41
N PHE A 455 1.74 0.42 -7.60
CA PHE A 455 0.86 0.60 -8.74
C PHE A 455 -0.19 -0.51 -8.77
N PRO A 456 -1.48 -0.24 -8.46
CA PRO A 456 -2.53 -1.23 -8.56
C PRO A 456 -2.76 -1.60 -10.03
N CYS A 457 -2.63 -2.89 -10.34
CA CYS A 457 -2.74 -3.40 -11.70
C CYS A 457 -4.06 -4.17 -11.93
N LEU A 458 -4.55 -4.82 -10.87
CA LEU A 458 -5.85 -5.48 -10.86
C LEU A 458 -6.95 -4.53 -10.41
N MET A 459 -8.09 -4.57 -11.11
CA MET A 459 -9.30 -3.90 -10.65
C MET A 459 -9.78 -4.57 -9.34
N PRO A 460 -10.39 -3.80 -8.42
CA PRO A 460 -10.93 -4.36 -7.19
C PRO A 460 -11.93 -5.49 -7.47
N TYR A 461 -11.69 -6.64 -6.87
CA TYR A 461 -12.52 -7.84 -6.99
C TYR A 461 -13.08 -8.17 -5.60
N SER A 462 -14.38 -8.46 -5.49
CA SER A 462 -14.97 -8.80 -4.18
C SER A 462 -14.26 -10.02 -3.57
N LEU A 463 -13.86 -9.90 -2.31
CA LEU A 463 -13.09 -10.91 -1.61
C LEU A 463 -13.91 -12.19 -1.34
N ASP A 464 -15.24 -12.08 -1.29
CA ASP A 464 -16.11 -13.25 -1.20
C ASP A 464 -16.22 -13.97 -2.56
N ASN A 465 -16.16 -13.22 -3.67
CA ASN A 465 -16.17 -13.82 -5.00
C ASN A 465 -14.86 -14.56 -5.29
N ILE A 466 -13.69 -13.98 -4.99
CA ILE A 466 -12.40 -14.66 -5.29
C ILE A 466 -12.26 -15.98 -4.52
N ALA A 467 -12.77 -16.05 -3.28
CA ALA A 467 -12.79 -17.29 -2.52
C ALA A 467 -13.83 -18.28 -3.08
N ARG A 468 -15.07 -17.83 -3.33
CA ARG A 468 -16.14 -18.69 -3.87
C ARG A 468 -15.82 -19.23 -5.26
N ASP A 469 -15.17 -18.43 -6.09
CA ASP A 469 -14.90 -18.75 -7.49
C ASP A 469 -13.64 -19.62 -7.67
N GLY A 470 -13.04 -20.13 -6.58
CA GLY A 470 -12.03 -21.18 -6.63
C GLY A 470 -10.58 -20.73 -6.81
N PHE A 471 -10.29 -19.45 -6.57
CA PHE A 471 -8.91 -18.93 -6.63
C PHE A 471 -8.12 -19.18 -5.35
N VAL A 472 -8.81 -19.37 -4.22
CA VAL A 472 -8.20 -19.63 -2.91
C VAL A 472 -8.42 -21.10 -2.55
N GLU A 473 -7.34 -21.79 -2.24
CA GLU A 473 -7.38 -23.19 -1.80
C GLU A 473 -6.42 -23.39 -0.64
N GLN A 474 -6.88 -24.06 0.43
CA GLN A 474 -6.07 -24.33 1.62
C GLN A 474 -5.36 -23.09 2.18
N ASP A 475 -6.04 -21.94 2.19
CA ASP A 475 -5.49 -20.65 2.65
C ASP A 475 -4.40 -20.03 1.73
N ARG A 476 -4.28 -20.54 0.49
CA ARG A 476 -3.26 -20.13 -0.47
C ARG A 476 -3.87 -19.44 -1.69
N LEU A 477 -3.19 -18.39 -2.15
CA LEU A 477 -3.51 -17.67 -3.38
C LEU A 477 -2.29 -17.70 -4.32
N HIS A 478 -2.49 -18.05 -5.60
CA HIS A 478 -1.42 -18.07 -6.59
C HIS A 478 -1.42 -16.81 -7.44
N LEU A 479 -0.39 -15.99 -7.31
CA LEU A 479 -0.19 -14.77 -8.10
C LEU A 479 0.99 -14.90 -9.06
N PHE A 480 1.02 -14.06 -10.08
CA PHE A 480 2.16 -13.94 -10.97
C PHE A 480 2.39 -12.50 -11.42
N LEU A 481 3.64 -12.22 -11.76
CA LEU A 481 4.07 -11.04 -12.48
C LEU A 481 4.80 -11.49 -13.74
N LEU A 482 4.43 -10.96 -14.89
CA LEU A 482 5.14 -11.11 -16.16
C LEU A 482 5.47 -9.75 -16.74
N VAL A 483 6.71 -9.54 -17.16
CA VAL A 483 7.19 -8.30 -17.78
C VAL A 483 7.70 -8.64 -19.17
N GLU A 484 7.17 -7.95 -20.18
CA GLU A 484 7.61 -8.12 -21.56
C GLU A 484 9.02 -7.51 -21.73
N PRO A 485 10.01 -8.28 -22.19
CA PRO A 485 11.29 -7.72 -22.60
C PRO A 485 11.07 -6.79 -23.82
N LYS A 486 11.80 -5.67 -23.85
CA LYS A 486 11.77 -4.72 -25.00
C LYS A 486 12.29 -5.40 -26.25
#